data_AF-A0A132B335-F1
#
_entry.id   AF-A0A132B335-F1
#
_cell.length_a   1.000
_cell.length_b   1.000
_cell.length_c   1.000
_cell.angle_alpha   90.00
_cell.angle_beta   90.00
_cell.angle_gamma   90.00
#
_symmetry.space_group_name_H-M   'P 1'
#
loop_
_entity.id
_entity.type
_entity.pdbx_description
1 polymer ?
#
loop_
_entity_poly.entity_id
_entity_poly.type
_entity_poly.pdbx_seq_one_letter_code
_entity_poly.pdbx_strand_id
1 'polypeptide(L)'
;MAHTPETAQAATSTVFEQSWTTVDSKPTITTKSYVRTRGKNADILISSDGIIRTQVQRHETVTGLGKVIRRHTFPFDPKYYCLTDQINRKLEGSERKDLLACSWVQIEVEFSDINGNNVESVLKHLSKLRAHFFSETRHLKVKLGLRHLSASSISKTTGFSDIETFRKSDFLHLLEQLADRLLAFTDLEHLHVIVEVPSSISESELYVQIFVALPFYRLQCSKREIKLCTPSTIPENLSKKYFTFLTRQIKP
;
A
#
# COMPACT_ATOMS: atom_id res chain seq x y z
N MET A 1 71.72 -25.46 -19.77
CA MET A 1 71.39 -24.85 -18.46
C MET A 1 70.27 -23.86 -18.73
N ALA A 2 69.00 -24.26 -18.68
CA ALA A 2 68.17 -24.67 -17.54
C ALA A 2 67.33 -23.50 -17.00
N HIS A 3 66.01 -23.77 -16.91
CA HIS A 3 64.97 -23.09 -16.10
C HIS A 3 64.44 -21.73 -16.59
N THR A 4 63.13 -21.42 -16.66
CA THR A 4 61.83 -22.11 -16.49
C THR A 4 60.76 -21.13 -17.04
N PRO A 5 59.64 -21.57 -17.63
CA PRO A 5 58.53 -20.68 -18.02
C PRO A 5 57.56 -20.42 -16.83
N GLU A 6 57.18 -19.15 -16.64
CA GLU A 6 56.19 -18.76 -15.63
C GLU A 6 54.78 -19.12 -16.11
N THR A 7 54.11 -19.94 -15.30
CA THR A 7 52.82 -20.56 -15.58
C THR A 7 51.74 -19.69 -14.95
N ALA A 8 50.97 -18.95 -15.75
CA ALA A 8 49.75 -18.32 -15.27
C ALA A 8 48.65 -19.37 -15.16
N GLN A 9 48.36 -19.78 -13.92
CA GLN A 9 47.31 -20.73 -13.58
C GLN A 9 45.93 -20.18 -13.96
N ALA A 10 45.22 -20.95 -14.78
CA ALA A 10 43.80 -20.83 -15.00
C ALA A 10 43.06 -21.03 -13.66
N ALA A 11 42.29 -20.03 -13.25
CA ALA A 11 41.38 -20.14 -12.12
C ALA A 11 40.27 -21.14 -12.46
N THR A 12 40.39 -22.34 -11.93
CA THR A 12 39.40 -23.40 -12.02
C THR A 12 38.10 -22.93 -11.38
N SER A 13 37.07 -22.70 -12.20
CA SER A 13 35.70 -22.50 -11.74
C SER A 13 35.23 -23.77 -11.04
N THR A 14 35.19 -23.73 -9.71
CA THR A 14 34.56 -24.78 -8.91
C THR A 14 33.06 -24.56 -8.98
N VAL A 15 32.42 -25.20 -9.96
CA VAL A 15 30.97 -25.36 -9.99
C VAL A 15 30.60 -26.28 -8.82
N PHE A 16 30.05 -25.70 -7.76
CA PHE A 16 29.43 -26.46 -6.69
C PHE A 16 28.08 -26.98 -7.20
N GLU A 17 28.10 -28.10 -7.94
CA GLU A 17 26.89 -28.88 -8.22
C GLU A 17 26.50 -29.60 -6.92
N GLN A 18 25.66 -28.93 -6.11
CA GLN A 18 24.83 -29.66 -5.16
C GLN A 18 23.78 -30.44 -5.96
N SER A 19 24.11 -31.70 -6.23
CA SER A 19 23.18 -32.70 -6.75
C SER A 19 22.13 -33.02 -5.67
N TRP A 20 21.05 -32.25 -5.66
CA TRP A 20 19.84 -32.66 -4.97
C TRP A 20 19.22 -33.80 -5.78
N THR A 21 19.38 -35.04 -5.32
CA THR A 21 18.55 -36.17 -5.73
C THR A 21 17.11 -35.88 -5.33
N THR A 22 16.42 -35.13 -6.18
CA THR A 22 14.99 -34.90 -6.05
C THR A 22 14.33 -36.17 -6.52
N VAL A 23 13.89 -37.01 -5.58
CA VAL A 23 12.99 -38.12 -5.89
C VAL A 23 11.77 -37.50 -6.57
N ASP A 24 11.66 -37.69 -7.88
CA ASP A 24 10.56 -37.27 -8.75
C ASP A 24 9.29 -38.04 -8.35
N SER A 25 8.74 -37.67 -7.20
CA SER A 25 7.39 -38.05 -6.82
C SER A 25 6.44 -37.21 -7.67
N LYS A 26 5.85 -37.86 -8.68
CA LYS A 26 4.90 -37.26 -9.63
C LYS A 26 3.89 -36.38 -8.87
N PRO A 27 3.65 -35.13 -9.31
CA PRO A 27 2.75 -34.23 -8.63
C PRO A 27 1.33 -34.80 -8.65
N THR A 28 0.70 -34.90 -7.48
CA THR A 28 -0.66 -35.43 -7.33
C THR A 28 -1.71 -34.34 -7.51
N ILE A 29 -1.42 -33.13 -7.00
CA ILE A 29 -2.32 -31.97 -7.09
C ILE A 29 -1.47 -30.72 -7.30
N THR A 30 -1.86 -29.86 -8.24
CA THR A 30 -1.29 -28.52 -8.39
C THR A 30 -2.41 -27.49 -8.33
N THR A 31 -2.32 -26.56 -7.39
CA THR A 31 -3.26 -25.44 -7.25
C THR A 31 -2.58 -24.12 -7.61
N LYS A 32 -3.34 -23.24 -8.26
CA LYS A 32 -2.91 -21.87 -8.59
C LYS A 32 -3.79 -20.88 -7.86
N SER A 33 -3.18 -19.93 -7.18
CA SER A 33 -3.90 -18.86 -6.47
C SER A 33 -3.14 -17.54 -6.57
N TYR A 34 -3.85 -16.43 -6.45
CA TYR A 34 -3.25 -15.10 -6.34
C TYR A 34 -3.19 -14.71 -4.86
N VAL A 35 -2.00 -14.32 -4.39
CA VAL A 35 -1.78 -13.87 -3.02
C VAL A 35 -1.02 -12.56 -3.05
N ARG A 36 -1.26 -11.68 -2.08
CA ARG A 36 -0.53 -10.41 -1.99
C ARG A 36 0.96 -10.68 -1.69
N THR A 37 1.84 -9.88 -2.29
CA THR A 37 3.26 -9.85 -1.96
C THR A 37 3.44 -9.59 -0.47
N ARG A 38 4.48 -10.17 0.12
CA ARG A 38 4.79 -10.03 1.54
C ARG A 38 4.79 -8.55 1.96
N GLY A 39 4.04 -8.23 3.02
CA GLY A 39 3.94 -6.87 3.57
C GLY A 39 2.92 -5.96 2.87
N LYS A 40 2.24 -6.39 1.81
CA LYS A 40 1.18 -5.60 1.15
C LYS A 40 -0.21 -6.01 1.65
N ASN A 41 -1.02 -5.00 1.98
CA ASN A 41 -2.33 -5.15 2.62
C ASN A 41 -3.52 -4.78 1.71
N ALA A 42 -3.26 -4.69 0.41
CA ALA A 42 -4.22 -4.37 -0.64
C ALA A 42 -3.75 -5.01 -1.94
N ASP A 43 -4.65 -5.22 -2.89
CA ASP A 43 -4.40 -5.89 -4.18
C ASP A 43 -3.86 -4.91 -5.23
N ILE A 44 -4.28 -3.65 -5.13
CA ILE A 44 -3.80 -2.53 -5.93
C ILE A 44 -3.23 -1.49 -4.98
N LEU A 45 -2.03 -0.99 -5.28
CA LEU A 45 -1.38 0.09 -4.54
C LEU A 45 -1.16 1.29 -5.46
N ILE A 46 -1.58 2.46 -5.00
CA ILE A 46 -1.33 3.77 -5.60
C ILE A 46 -0.46 4.53 -4.62
N SER A 47 0.80 4.75 -4.97
CA SER A 47 1.77 5.52 -4.17
C SER A 47 2.45 6.59 -5.03
N SER A 48 3.38 7.36 -4.46
CA SER A 48 4.23 8.28 -5.21
C SER A 48 4.98 7.58 -6.35
N ASP A 49 5.39 6.34 -6.16
CA ASP A 49 6.14 5.54 -7.15
C ASP A 49 5.29 5.11 -8.34
N GLY A 50 3.98 4.94 -8.16
CA GLY A 50 3.10 4.52 -9.24
C GLY A 50 1.86 3.74 -8.80
N ILE A 51 1.22 3.12 -9.80
CA ILE A 51 0.04 2.27 -9.65
C ILE A 51 0.46 0.84 -9.96
N ILE A 52 0.47 -0.02 -8.95
CA ILE A 52 0.94 -1.40 -9.08
C ILE A 52 -0.10 -2.40 -8.57
N ARG A 53 -0.11 -3.59 -9.17
CA ARG A 53 -0.83 -4.75 -8.65
C ARG A 53 0.13 -5.55 -7.76
N THR A 54 -0.26 -5.76 -6.51
CA THR A 54 0.63 -6.35 -5.48
C THR A 54 0.51 -7.86 -5.39
N GLN A 55 -0.27 -8.50 -6.26
CA GLN A 55 -0.49 -9.94 -6.21
C GLN A 55 0.67 -10.69 -6.87
N VAL A 56 0.95 -11.90 -6.38
CA VAL A 56 1.82 -12.88 -7.02
C VAL A 56 1.02 -14.15 -7.24
N GLN A 57 1.34 -14.87 -8.29
CA GLN A 57 0.71 -16.16 -8.54
C GLN A 57 1.49 -17.23 -7.79
N ARG A 58 0.83 -17.84 -6.81
CA ARG A 58 1.32 -18.96 -6.02
C ARG A 58 0.87 -20.27 -6.66
N HIS A 59 1.84 -21.13 -6.93
CA HIS A 59 1.65 -22.52 -7.33
C HIS A 59 1.98 -23.39 -6.12
N GLU A 60 0.99 -24.14 -5.63
CA GLU A 60 1.21 -25.15 -4.59
C GLU A 60 1.02 -26.54 -5.19
N THR A 61 2.07 -27.35 -5.11
CA THR A 61 2.09 -28.72 -5.62
C THR A 61 2.22 -29.68 -4.45
N VAL A 62 1.27 -30.62 -4.34
CA VAL A 62 1.34 -31.73 -3.38
C VAL A 62 1.90 -32.94 -4.09
N THR A 63 3.02 -33.47 -3.61
CA THR A 63 3.63 -34.67 -4.20
C THR A 63 2.93 -35.95 -3.71
N GLY A 64 3.18 -37.08 -4.37
CA GLY A 64 2.67 -38.39 -3.93
C GLY A 64 3.01 -38.78 -2.49
N LEU A 65 3.98 -38.12 -1.87
CA LEU A 65 4.40 -38.31 -0.48
C LEU A 65 3.75 -37.31 0.51
N GLY A 66 2.81 -36.49 0.05
CA GLY A 66 2.14 -35.47 0.87
C GLY A 66 2.97 -34.19 1.09
N LYS A 67 4.17 -34.07 0.50
CA LYS A 67 5.00 -32.86 0.62
C LYS A 67 4.39 -31.73 -0.19
N VAL A 68 4.26 -30.54 0.42
CA VAL A 68 3.79 -29.33 -0.25
C VAL A 68 4.98 -28.50 -0.73
N ILE A 69 5.08 -28.32 -2.05
CA ILE A 69 6.05 -27.45 -2.71
C ILE A 69 5.33 -26.17 -3.11
N ARG A 70 5.84 -25.02 -2.67
CA ARG A 70 5.29 -23.70 -3.02
C ARG A 70 6.26 -22.97 -3.94
N ARG A 71 5.75 -22.45 -5.06
CA ARG A 71 6.48 -21.59 -5.98
C ARG A 71 5.70 -20.31 -6.21
N HIS A 72 6.39 -19.18 -6.28
CA HIS A 72 5.80 -17.90 -6.64
C HIS A 72 6.26 -17.49 -8.02
N THR A 73 5.35 -16.89 -8.77
CA THR A 73 5.62 -16.22 -10.04
C THR A 73 5.11 -14.79 -9.94
N PHE A 74 5.77 -13.87 -10.63
CA PHE A 74 5.56 -12.42 -10.51
C PHE A 74 4.97 -11.86 -11.81
N PRO A 75 3.75 -12.25 -12.21
CA PRO A 75 3.17 -11.83 -13.49
C PRO A 75 2.85 -10.32 -13.56
N PHE A 76 2.85 -9.64 -12.41
CA PHE A 76 2.49 -8.23 -12.28
C PHE A 76 3.67 -7.35 -11.89
N ASP A 77 4.89 -7.77 -12.23
CA ASP A 77 6.09 -6.94 -12.07
C ASP A 77 5.90 -5.61 -12.82
N PRO A 78 5.96 -4.44 -12.14
CA PRO A 78 5.76 -3.14 -12.76
C PRO A 78 6.70 -2.84 -13.94
N LYS A 79 7.86 -3.53 -14.03
CA LYS A 79 8.78 -3.41 -15.16
C LYS A 79 8.19 -3.93 -16.47
N TYR A 80 7.31 -4.93 -16.39
CA TYR A 80 6.71 -5.60 -17.56
C TYR A 80 5.19 -5.49 -17.62
N TYR A 81 4.56 -5.01 -16.54
CA TYR A 81 3.11 -4.93 -16.39
C TYR A 81 2.66 -3.52 -15.98
N CYS A 82 1.94 -2.84 -16.87
CA CYS A 82 1.34 -1.54 -16.60
C CYS A 82 -0.14 -1.71 -16.22
N LEU A 83 -0.48 -1.65 -14.92
CA LEU A 83 -1.86 -1.83 -14.44
C LEU A 83 -2.84 -0.82 -15.05
N THR A 84 -2.40 0.43 -15.20
CA THR A 84 -3.21 1.50 -15.78
C THR A 84 -3.63 1.19 -17.22
N ASP A 85 -2.72 0.69 -18.06
CA ASP A 85 -3.06 0.30 -19.43
C ASP A 85 -3.98 -0.91 -19.48
N GLN A 86 -3.80 -1.85 -18.54
CA GLN A 86 -4.64 -3.03 -18.44
C GLN A 86 -6.09 -2.64 -18.15
N ILE A 87 -6.31 -1.85 -17.10
CA ILE A 87 -7.64 -1.38 -16.70
C ILE A 87 -8.27 -0.48 -17.78
N ASN A 88 -7.49 0.46 -18.33
CA ASN A 88 -8.04 1.47 -19.24
C ASN A 88 -8.29 0.97 -20.67
N ARG A 89 -7.60 -0.09 -21.12
CA ARG A 89 -7.56 -0.48 -22.54
C ARG A 89 -7.65 -1.97 -22.84
N LYS A 90 -7.14 -2.85 -21.98
CA LYS A 90 -6.97 -4.28 -22.32
C LYS A 90 -8.01 -5.19 -21.68
N LEU A 91 -8.41 -4.91 -20.46
CA LEU A 91 -9.43 -5.71 -19.76
C LEU A 91 -10.81 -5.43 -20.34
N GLU A 92 -11.57 -6.50 -20.57
CA GLU A 92 -12.98 -6.39 -20.94
C GLU A 92 -13.79 -5.79 -19.78
N GLY A 93 -14.96 -5.23 -20.09
CA GLY A 93 -15.78 -4.53 -19.09
C GLY A 93 -16.17 -5.39 -17.90
N SER A 94 -16.52 -6.66 -18.13
CA SER A 94 -16.84 -7.63 -17.07
C SER A 94 -15.62 -7.99 -16.23
N GLU A 95 -14.51 -8.38 -16.86
CA GLU A 95 -13.27 -8.75 -16.17
C GLU A 95 -12.72 -7.59 -15.34
N ARG A 96 -12.74 -6.37 -15.90
CA ARG A 96 -12.32 -5.15 -15.20
C ARG A 96 -13.20 -4.89 -13.98
N LYS A 97 -14.52 -4.97 -14.15
CA LYS A 97 -15.48 -4.75 -13.06
C LYS A 97 -15.28 -5.77 -11.94
N ASP A 98 -15.12 -7.05 -12.29
CA ASP A 98 -14.88 -8.11 -11.31
C ASP A 98 -13.56 -7.91 -10.56
N LEU A 99 -12.50 -7.54 -11.27
CA LEU A 99 -11.22 -7.20 -10.68
C LEU A 99 -11.36 -6.04 -9.67
N LEU A 100 -11.96 -4.93 -10.06
CA LEU A 100 -12.04 -3.72 -9.24
C LEU A 100 -13.01 -3.85 -8.07
N ALA A 101 -14.15 -4.52 -8.28
CA ALA A 101 -15.14 -4.74 -7.23
C ALA A 101 -14.61 -5.67 -6.12
N CYS A 102 -13.80 -6.67 -6.49
CA CYS A 102 -13.26 -7.64 -5.53
C CYS A 102 -11.91 -7.22 -4.92
N SER A 103 -11.21 -6.25 -5.50
CA SER A 103 -9.90 -5.81 -5.04
C SER A 103 -9.98 -4.81 -3.91
N TRP A 104 -9.04 -4.89 -2.97
CA TRP A 104 -8.70 -3.75 -2.12
C TRP A 104 -7.76 -2.82 -2.88
N VAL A 105 -8.16 -1.56 -3.03
CA VAL A 105 -7.31 -0.47 -3.53
C VAL A 105 -6.74 0.27 -2.33
N GLN A 106 -5.43 0.41 -2.26
CA GLN A 106 -4.76 1.24 -1.26
C GLN A 106 -4.12 2.45 -1.92
N ILE A 107 -4.43 3.63 -1.41
CA ILE A 107 -3.73 4.87 -1.68
C ILE A 107 -2.78 5.09 -0.50
N GLU A 108 -1.48 5.14 -0.77
CA GLU A 108 -0.44 5.33 0.24
C GLU A 108 0.27 6.65 -0.01
N VAL A 109 0.16 7.54 0.97
CA VAL A 109 0.86 8.82 1.00
C VAL A 109 1.81 8.78 2.19
N GLU A 110 3.10 8.75 1.90
CA GLU A 110 4.14 8.92 2.91
C GLU A 110 4.50 10.40 3.00
N PHE A 111 4.61 10.94 4.19
CA PHE A 111 5.04 12.30 4.44
C PHE A 111 6.45 12.29 5.00
N SER A 112 7.41 12.59 4.13
CA SER A 112 8.82 12.74 4.48
C SER A 112 9.14 14.17 4.92
N ASP A 113 8.39 15.15 4.40
CA ASP A 113 8.55 16.58 4.66
C ASP A 113 7.22 17.34 4.45
N ILE A 114 7.25 18.66 4.66
CA ILE A 114 6.12 19.59 4.60
C ILE A 114 5.63 19.83 3.16
N ASN A 115 6.49 19.55 2.16
CA ASN A 115 6.27 20.01 0.79
C ASN A 115 5.28 19.13 0.02
N GLY A 116 4.90 17.97 0.56
CA GLY A 116 3.78 17.20 0.02
C GLY A 116 3.99 16.64 -1.40
N ASN A 117 5.23 16.59 -1.89
CA ASN A 117 5.60 16.05 -3.21
C ASN A 117 5.02 14.65 -3.47
N ASN A 118 4.83 13.85 -2.41
CA ASN A 118 4.23 12.53 -2.48
C ASN A 118 2.71 12.58 -2.75
N VAL A 119 2.00 13.57 -2.19
CA VAL A 119 0.56 13.80 -2.46
C VAL A 119 0.36 14.17 -3.93
N GLU A 120 1.14 15.12 -4.43
CA GLU A 120 1.07 15.55 -5.84
C GLU A 120 1.35 14.39 -6.80
N SER A 121 2.34 13.55 -6.49
CA SER A 121 2.64 12.35 -7.28
C SER A 121 1.48 11.36 -7.28
N VAL A 122 0.84 11.13 -6.13
CA VAL A 122 -0.36 10.30 -6.02
C VAL A 122 -1.52 10.90 -6.82
N LEU A 123 -1.78 12.20 -6.71
CA LEU A 123 -2.80 12.91 -7.49
C LEU A 123 -2.55 12.77 -8.99
N LYS A 124 -1.29 12.92 -9.43
CA LYS A 124 -0.88 12.71 -10.81
C LYS A 124 -1.15 11.28 -11.26
N HIS A 125 -0.89 10.27 -10.44
CA HIS A 125 -1.21 8.89 -10.80
C HIS A 125 -2.72 8.64 -10.86
N LEU A 126 -3.49 9.16 -9.91
CA LEU A 126 -4.96 9.12 -9.94
C LEU A 126 -5.53 9.78 -11.20
N SER A 127 -4.89 10.81 -11.74
CA SER A 127 -5.33 11.45 -12.99
C SER A 127 -5.24 10.53 -14.23
N LYS A 128 -4.39 9.50 -14.19
CA LYS A 128 -4.23 8.53 -15.29
C LYS A 128 -5.35 7.48 -15.32
N LEU A 129 -6.12 7.38 -14.25
CA LEU A 129 -7.23 6.43 -14.13
C LEU A 129 -8.50 7.03 -14.71
N ARG A 130 -9.31 6.20 -15.38
CA ARG A 130 -10.57 6.61 -16.00
C ARG A 130 -11.76 6.44 -15.05
N ALA A 131 -12.89 7.03 -15.42
CA ALA A 131 -14.13 7.03 -14.62
C ALA A 131 -14.52 5.64 -14.08
N HIS A 132 -14.43 4.60 -14.92
CA HIS A 132 -14.76 3.23 -14.51
C HIS A 132 -13.91 2.72 -13.34
N PHE A 133 -12.66 3.17 -13.19
CA PHE A 133 -11.84 2.78 -12.04
C PHE A 133 -12.50 3.22 -10.73
N PHE A 134 -12.98 4.47 -10.71
CA PHE A 134 -13.57 5.08 -9.53
C PHE A 134 -14.97 4.54 -9.25
N SER A 135 -15.78 4.33 -10.28
CA SER A 135 -17.14 3.80 -10.12
C SER A 135 -17.21 2.29 -9.88
N GLU A 136 -16.19 1.51 -10.26
CA GLU A 136 -16.21 0.04 -10.09
C GLU A 136 -15.45 -0.41 -8.82
N THR A 137 -14.64 0.45 -8.20
CA THR A 137 -13.92 0.13 -6.97
C THR A 137 -14.83 0.20 -5.75
N ARG A 138 -14.91 -0.90 -4.99
CA ARG A 138 -15.77 -1.00 -3.79
C ARG A 138 -15.03 -0.92 -2.46
N HIS A 139 -13.73 -1.24 -2.45
CA HIS A 139 -12.93 -1.30 -1.23
C HIS A 139 -11.71 -0.38 -1.34
N LEU A 140 -11.75 0.71 -0.59
CA LEU A 140 -10.69 1.71 -0.57
C LEU A 140 -10.02 1.77 0.79
N LYS A 141 -8.69 1.84 0.77
CA LYS A 141 -7.85 2.11 1.92
C LYS A 141 -7.02 3.34 1.63
N VAL A 142 -7.09 4.36 2.47
CA VAL A 142 -6.21 5.52 2.43
C VAL A 142 -5.24 5.38 3.60
N LYS A 143 -3.95 5.26 3.30
CA LYS A 143 -2.89 5.15 4.30
C LYS A 143 -2.03 6.41 4.27
N LEU A 144 -1.97 7.10 5.40
CA LEU A 144 -1.24 8.35 5.60
C LEU A 144 -0.09 8.07 6.55
N GLY A 145 1.13 8.01 6.02
CA GLY A 145 2.36 7.74 6.77
C GLY A 145 3.02 9.01 7.25
N LEU A 146 3.08 9.24 8.55
CA LEU A 146 3.74 10.36 9.22
C LEU A 146 5.02 9.92 9.95
N ARG A 147 5.41 8.66 9.82
CA ARG A 147 6.49 7.99 10.59
C ARG A 147 7.87 8.63 10.44
N HIS A 148 8.12 9.36 9.36
CA HIS A 148 9.40 10.03 9.11
C HIS A 148 9.47 11.45 9.68
N LEU A 149 8.35 11.99 10.16
CA LEU A 149 8.32 13.28 10.81
C LEU A 149 8.67 13.10 12.29
N SER A 150 9.64 13.87 12.81
CA SER A 150 9.90 13.92 14.25
C SER A 150 8.69 14.52 15.00
N ALA A 151 8.48 14.25 16.29
CA ALA A 151 7.36 14.84 17.05
C ALA A 151 7.35 16.39 16.99
N SER A 152 8.53 17.01 17.01
CA SER A 152 8.68 18.46 16.85
C SER A 152 8.45 18.93 15.41
N SER A 153 8.83 18.12 14.41
CA SER A 153 8.48 18.38 13.01
C SER A 153 6.99 18.23 12.81
N ILE A 154 6.34 17.21 13.37
CA ILE A 154 4.90 17.00 13.31
C ILE A 154 4.19 18.22 13.87
N SER A 155 4.45 18.60 15.12
CA SER A 155 3.81 19.76 15.75
C SER A 155 4.00 21.08 14.99
N LYS A 156 5.19 21.30 14.40
CA LYS A 156 5.47 22.47 13.53
C LYS A 156 4.81 22.39 12.15
N THR A 157 4.85 21.22 11.50
CA THR A 157 4.37 20.96 10.13
C THR A 157 2.86 21.06 10.01
N THR A 158 2.19 20.73 11.10
CA THR A 158 0.73 20.66 11.17
C THR A 158 0.13 21.79 11.99
N GLY A 159 0.96 22.62 12.63
CA GLY A 159 0.52 23.74 13.46
C GLY A 159 -0.39 23.31 14.61
N PHE A 160 -0.13 22.17 15.24
CA PHE A 160 -1.05 21.50 16.16
C PHE A 160 -1.19 22.13 17.57
N SER A 161 -1.02 23.45 17.73
CA SER A 161 -1.45 24.09 18.98
C SER A 161 -2.99 24.06 19.14
N ASP A 162 -3.73 24.09 18.03
CA ASP A 162 -5.20 23.95 17.98
C ASP A 162 -5.71 23.55 16.57
N ILE A 163 -7.01 23.25 16.48
CA ILE A 163 -7.68 22.85 15.23
C ILE A 163 -7.73 23.99 14.19
N GLU A 164 -7.76 25.24 14.63
CA GLU A 164 -7.88 26.42 13.77
C GLU A 164 -6.57 26.71 13.02
N THR A 165 -5.44 26.43 13.65
CA THR A 165 -4.12 26.53 13.04
C THR A 165 -3.91 25.39 12.05
N PHE A 166 -4.30 24.16 12.39
CA PHE A 166 -4.28 23.04 11.45
C PHE A 166 -5.12 23.31 10.19
N ARG A 167 -6.29 23.93 10.36
CA ARG A 167 -7.20 24.33 9.26
C ARG A 167 -6.55 25.27 8.24
N LYS A 168 -5.52 26.02 8.64
CA LYS A 168 -4.83 27.00 7.79
C LYS A 168 -3.52 26.47 7.21
N SER A 169 -3.18 25.21 7.46
CA SER A 169 -1.93 24.62 6.98
C SER A 169 -2.03 24.19 5.51
N ASP A 170 -0.95 24.44 4.74
CA ASP A 170 -0.81 23.95 3.36
C ASP A 170 -0.90 22.41 3.31
N PHE A 171 -0.47 21.76 4.39
CA PHE A 171 -0.57 20.32 4.57
C PHE A 171 -2.03 19.83 4.54
N LEU A 172 -2.94 20.50 5.26
CA LEU A 172 -4.36 20.16 5.19
C LEU A 172 -4.92 20.43 3.79
N HIS A 173 -4.52 21.53 3.16
CA HIS A 173 -5.00 21.85 1.82
C HIS A 173 -4.67 20.73 0.81
N LEU A 174 -3.46 20.16 0.87
CA LEU A 174 -3.08 19.01 0.04
C LEU A 174 -3.93 17.76 0.33
N LEU A 175 -4.24 17.50 1.60
CA LEU A 175 -5.13 16.40 1.99
C LEU A 175 -6.57 16.62 1.54
N GLU A 176 -7.05 17.87 1.55
CA GLU A 176 -8.35 18.24 1.01
C GLU A 176 -8.39 18.03 -0.50
N GLN A 177 -7.36 18.44 -1.25
CA GLN A 177 -7.27 18.15 -2.68
C GLN A 177 -7.30 16.66 -2.98
N LEU A 178 -6.58 15.86 -2.17
CA LEU A 178 -6.65 14.40 -2.27
C LEU A 178 -8.07 13.91 -2.00
N ALA A 179 -8.69 14.31 -0.88
CA ALA A 179 -10.04 13.90 -0.53
C ALA A 179 -11.07 14.29 -1.60
N ASP A 180 -10.97 15.50 -2.16
CA ASP A 180 -11.82 15.98 -3.24
C ASP A 180 -11.65 15.12 -4.50
N ARG A 181 -10.42 14.70 -4.83
CA ARG A 181 -10.19 13.75 -5.93
C ARG A 181 -10.82 12.39 -5.66
N LEU A 182 -10.84 11.97 -4.40
CA LEU A 182 -11.45 10.70 -3.99
C LEU A 182 -12.99 10.75 -3.95
N LEU A 183 -13.63 11.92 -4.04
CA LEU A 183 -15.08 12.01 -4.23
C LEU A 183 -15.55 11.38 -5.55
N ALA A 184 -14.63 11.16 -6.51
CA ALA A 184 -14.92 10.44 -7.73
C ALA A 184 -15.30 8.97 -7.50
N PHE A 185 -14.95 8.38 -6.34
CA PHE A 185 -15.36 7.03 -5.99
C PHE A 185 -16.83 7.02 -5.52
N THR A 186 -17.72 6.59 -6.40
CA THR A 186 -19.18 6.65 -6.15
C THR A 186 -19.74 5.40 -5.46
N ASP A 187 -19.07 4.25 -5.59
CA ASP A 187 -19.63 2.94 -5.23
C ASP A 187 -18.84 2.27 -4.08
N LEU A 188 -18.25 3.07 -3.19
CA LEU A 188 -17.48 2.54 -2.05
C LEU A 188 -18.38 1.82 -1.05
N GLU A 189 -18.17 0.53 -0.88
CA GLU A 189 -18.77 -0.24 0.22
C GLU A 189 -17.94 -0.13 1.49
N HIS A 190 -16.61 -0.13 1.36
CA HIS A 190 -15.67 -0.06 2.48
C HIS A 190 -14.62 1.03 2.27
N LEU A 191 -14.44 1.86 3.29
CA LEU A 191 -13.39 2.87 3.38
C LEU A 191 -12.58 2.68 4.67
N HIS A 192 -11.28 2.43 4.52
CA HIS A 192 -10.35 2.37 5.65
C HIS A 192 -9.38 3.55 5.58
N VAL A 193 -9.39 4.45 6.56
CA VAL A 193 -8.41 5.54 6.67
C VAL A 193 -7.42 5.19 7.78
N ILE A 194 -6.16 4.97 7.44
CA ILE A 194 -5.12 4.56 8.38
C ILE A 194 -4.11 5.68 8.50
N VAL A 195 -3.96 6.23 9.70
CA VAL A 195 -2.92 7.21 10.02
C VAL A 195 -1.80 6.47 10.75
N GLU A 196 -0.65 6.35 10.12
CA GLU A 196 0.55 5.73 10.69
C GLU A 196 1.46 6.84 11.25
N VAL A 197 1.69 6.86 12.55
CA VAL A 197 2.44 7.91 13.27
C VAL A 197 3.76 7.36 13.82
N PRO A 198 4.79 8.18 14.07
CA PRO A 198 6.04 7.71 14.67
C PRO A 198 5.81 7.04 16.02
N SER A 199 6.70 6.12 16.42
CA SER A 199 6.61 5.42 17.70
C SER A 199 6.95 6.29 18.92
N SER A 200 7.59 7.45 18.71
CA SER A 200 8.07 8.35 19.77
C SER A 200 7.13 9.53 20.09
N ILE A 201 5.91 9.53 19.53
CA ILE A 201 4.95 10.62 19.71
C ILE A 201 4.24 10.52 21.07
N SER A 202 4.02 11.67 21.74
CA SER A 202 3.29 11.70 23.02
C SER A 202 1.78 11.51 22.84
N GLU A 203 1.08 11.11 23.91
CA GLU A 203 -0.38 10.88 23.86
C GLU A 203 -1.17 12.15 23.51
N SER A 204 -0.73 13.32 23.98
CA SER A 204 -1.32 14.62 23.62
C SER A 204 -1.13 14.95 22.14
N GLU A 205 0.00 14.59 21.55
CA GLU A 205 0.28 14.85 20.13
C GLU A 205 -0.41 13.85 19.21
N LEU A 206 -0.64 12.61 19.66
CA LEU A 206 -1.44 11.60 18.96
C LEU A 206 -2.85 12.12 18.64
N TYR A 207 -3.43 12.88 19.56
CA TYR A 207 -4.77 13.44 19.41
C TYR A 207 -4.88 14.30 18.17
N VAL A 208 -3.87 15.13 17.91
CA VAL A 208 -3.96 16.12 16.85
C VAL A 208 -3.67 15.48 15.48
N GLN A 209 -2.93 14.37 15.45
CA GLN A 209 -2.70 13.58 14.22
C GLN A 209 -3.99 13.03 13.62
N ILE A 210 -5.02 12.85 14.43
CA ILE A 210 -6.29 12.33 13.96
C ILE A 210 -7.01 13.33 13.03
N PHE A 211 -6.69 14.63 13.13
CA PHE A 211 -7.27 15.64 12.24
C PHE A 211 -6.83 15.48 10.78
N VAL A 212 -5.71 14.81 10.53
CA VAL A 212 -5.24 14.43 9.19
C VAL A 212 -6.28 13.54 8.47
N ALA A 213 -7.09 12.79 9.22
CA ALA A 213 -8.15 11.97 8.66
C ALA A 213 -9.45 12.76 8.33
N LEU A 214 -9.59 14.01 8.78
CA LEU A 214 -10.83 14.79 8.65
C LEU A 214 -11.32 14.94 7.20
N PRO A 215 -10.48 15.30 6.21
CA PRO A 215 -10.95 15.50 4.84
C PRO A 215 -11.68 14.28 4.26
N PHE A 216 -11.27 13.08 4.66
CA PHE A 216 -11.82 11.81 4.17
C PHE A 216 -13.20 11.47 4.74
N TYR A 217 -13.70 12.22 5.73
CA TYR A 217 -15.07 12.03 6.21
C TYR A 217 -16.14 12.40 5.19
N ARG A 218 -15.77 13.21 4.18
CA ARG A 218 -16.66 13.63 3.09
C ARG A 218 -16.93 12.51 2.07
N LEU A 219 -16.12 11.45 2.06
CA LEU A 219 -16.27 10.33 1.13
C LEU A 219 -17.48 9.47 1.50
N GLN A 220 -18.43 9.32 0.59
CA GLN A 220 -19.61 8.48 0.83
C GLN A 220 -19.22 7.00 0.77
N CYS A 221 -19.57 6.23 1.81
CA CYS A 221 -19.39 4.79 1.82
C CYS A 221 -20.35 4.12 2.81
N SER A 222 -20.59 2.82 2.62
CA SER A 222 -21.46 2.03 3.50
C SER A 222 -20.80 1.74 4.84
N LYS A 223 -19.50 1.41 4.84
CA LYS A 223 -18.72 1.08 6.04
C LYS A 223 -17.44 1.90 6.05
N ARG A 224 -17.23 2.63 7.14
CA ARG A 224 -16.01 3.42 7.37
C ARG A 224 -15.29 2.94 8.61
N GLU A 225 -13.99 2.75 8.48
CA GLU A 225 -13.10 2.46 9.59
C GLU A 225 -11.93 3.45 9.53
N ILE A 226 -11.63 4.10 10.66
CA ILE A 226 -10.44 4.94 10.77
C ILE A 226 -9.55 4.30 11.84
N LYS A 227 -8.25 4.19 11.55
CA LYS A 227 -7.26 3.58 12.44
C LYS A 227 -6.09 4.52 12.64
N LEU A 228 -5.62 4.57 13.88
CA LEU A 228 -4.35 5.16 14.24
C LEU A 228 -3.39 4.01 14.56
N CYS A 229 -2.20 4.01 13.97
CA CYS A 229 -1.21 2.94 14.15
C CYS A 229 0.17 3.53 14.42
N THR A 230 0.92 2.95 15.36
CA THR A 230 2.36 3.19 15.48
C THR A 230 3.12 1.97 14.95
N PRO A 231 4.35 2.13 14.41
CA PRO A 231 5.19 1.01 13.98
C PRO A 231 5.53 -0.01 15.07
N SER A 232 5.27 0.27 16.35
CA SER A 232 5.85 -0.49 17.47
C SER A 232 4.87 -0.96 18.54
N THR A 233 3.61 -0.50 18.58
CA THR A 233 2.63 -0.97 19.56
C THR A 233 1.20 -0.62 19.15
N ILE A 234 0.27 -1.58 19.26
CA ILE A 234 -1.17 -1.34 19.19
C ILE A 234 -1.71 -1.45 20.61
N PRO A 235 -2.30 -0.39 21.19
CA PRO A 235 -3.42 -0.57 22.10
C PRO A 235 -4.70 -0.36 21.29
N GLU A 236 -5.44 -1.45 21.04
CA GLU A 236 -6.74 -1.42 20.32
C GLU A 236 -7.73 -0.43 20.97
N ASN A 237 -7.55 -0.13 22.27
CA ASN A 237 -8.44 0.69 23.07
C ASN A 237 -8.31 2.21 22.89
N LEU A 238 -7.19 2.73 22.38
CA LEU A 238 -7.03 4.18 22.18
C LEU A 238 -7.83 4.68 20.96
N SER A 239 -7.88 3.87 19.91
CA SER A 239 -8.57 4.18 18.65
C SER A 239 -10.03 4.64 18.87
N LYS A 240 -10.86 3.84 19.55
CA LYS A 240 -12.31 4.09 19.72
C LYS A 240 -12.63 5.41 20.45
N LYS A 241 -11.84 5.79 21.46
CA LYS A 241 -12.09 6.98 22.29
C LYS A 241 -11.87 8.27 21.48
N TYR A 242 -10.81 8.32 20.67
CA TYR A 242 -10.48 9.51 19.88
C TYR A 242 -11.41 9.70 18.66
N PHE A 243 -11.93 8.63 18.06
CA PHE A 243 -12.88 8.75 16.94
C PHE A 243 -14.26 9.27 17.35
N THR A 244 -14.69 9.00 18.58
CA THR A 244 -15.92 9.60 19.14
C THR A 244 -15.77 11.12 19.27
N PHE A 245 -14.56 11.64 19.49
CA PHE A 245 -14.31 13.08 19.51
C PHE A 245 -14.38 13.69 18.10
N LEU A 246 -13.72 13.09 17.12
CA LEU A 246 -13.73 13.58 15.74
C LEU A 246 -15.14 13.72 15.16
N THR A 247 -15.97 12.69 15.34
CA THR A 247 -17.36 12.71 14.84
C THR A 247 -18.22 13.82 15.44
N ARG A 248 -17.87 14.32 16.64
CA ARG A 248 -18.54 15.49 17.26
C ARG A 248 -18.08 16.82 16.67
N GLN A 249 -16.83 16.91 16.20
CA GLN A 249 -16.26 18.11 15.58
C GLN A 249 -16.66 18.30 14.11
N ILE A 250 -17.27 17.26 13.51
CA ILE A 250 -17.70 17.24 12.10
C ILE A 250 -19.20 17.60 11.96
N LYS A 251 -19.94 17.69 13.07
CA LYS A 251 -21.31 18.21 13.01
C LYS A 251 -21.27 19.73 12.78
N PRO A 252 -22.05 20.25 11.83
CA PRO A 252 -22.13 21.69 11.54
C PRO A 252 -22.63 22.50 12.73
#